data_AF-A0A4U2MHP0-F1
#
_entry.id   AF-A0A4U2MHP0-F1
#
_cell.length_a   1.000
_cell.length_b   1.000
_cell.length_c   1.000
_cell.angle_alpha   90.00
_cell.angle_beta   90.00
_cell.angle_gamma   90.00
#
_symmetry.space_group_name_H-M   'P 1'
#
loop_
_entity.id
_entity.type
_entity.pdbx_description
1 polymer ?
#
loop_
_entity_poly.entity_id
_entity_poly.type
_entity_poly.pdbx_seq_one_letter_code
_entity_poly.pdbx_strand_id
1 'polypeptide(L)' 'MTTIDLNCDLGESFGAYKMGNDDEILPFVSSIN' A
#
# COMPACT_ATOMS: atom_id res chain seq x y z
N MET A 1 -1.82 18.79 -17.64
CA MET A 1 -1.18 17.47 -17.51
C MET A 1 -2.22 16.57 -16.86
N THR A 2 -2.53 15.42 -17.44
CA THR A 2 -3.49 14.48 -16.85
C THR A 2 -2.74 13.59 -15.88
N THR A 3 -3.25 13.47 -14.65
CA THR A 3 -2.66 12.67 -13.57
C THR A 3 -3.68 11.65 -13.07
N ILE A 4 -3.20 10.52 -12.57
CA ILE A 4 -4.01 9.46 -11.97
C ILE A 4 -3.44 9.10 -10.60
N ASP A 5 -4.31 8.71 -9.68
CA ASP A 5 -3.94 8.16 -8.38
C ASP A 5 -3.82 6.63 -8.47
N LEU A 6 -2.76 6.09 -7.90
CA LEU A 6 -2.53 4.66 -7.71
C LEU A 6 -2.53 4.38 -6.21
N ASN A 7 -3.57 3.69 -5.72
CA ASN A 7 -3.71 3.34 -4.32
C ASN A 7 -3.51 1.83 -4.06
N CYS A 8 -3.19 1.50 -2.81
CA CYS A 8 -3.12 0.13 -2.29
C CYS A 8 -3.50 0.12 -0.81
N ASP A 9 -4.22 -0.92 -0.38
CA ASP A 9 -4.55 -1.15 1.02
C ASP A 9 -3.30 -1.71 1.73
N LEU A 10 -2.85 -1.04 2.79
CA LEU A 10 -1.65 -1.42 3.55
C LEU A 10 -1.98 -1.58 5.04
N GLY A 11 -1.10 -2.24 5.79
CA GLY A 11 -1.30 -2.44 7.23
C GLY A 11 -2.40 -3.46 7.56
N GLU A 12 -2.78 -4.32 6.61
CA GLU A 12 -3.80 -5.37 6.79
C GLU A 12 -3.32 -6.57 7.63
N SER A 13 -2.12 -6.50 8.19
CA SER A 13 -1.60 -7.49 9.14
C SER A 13 -2.42 -7.47 10.45
N PHE A 14 -2.57 -8.62 11.11
CA PHE A 14 -3.27 -8.72 12.40
C PHE A 14 -2.54 -9.63 13.39
N GLY A 15 -2.17 -9.08 14.54
CA GLY A 15 -1.45 -9.81 15.58
C GLY A 15 -0.11 -10.35 15.07
N ALA A 16 0.07 -11.68 15.15
CA ALA A 16 1.28 -12.34 14.65
C ALA A 16 1.26 -12.61 13.13
N TYR A 17 0.13 -12.37 12.46
CA TYR A 17 -0.03 -12.66 11.04
C TYR A 17 0.35 -11.45 10.21
N LYS A 18 1.42 -11.60 9.42
CA LYS A 18 1.82 -10.62 8.42
C LYS A 18 1.08 -10.89 7.11
N MET A 19 0.49 -9.84 6.54
CA MET A 19 -0.20 -9.84 5.25
C MET A 19 0.37 -8.70 4.42
N GLY A 20 0.59 -8.96 3.13
CA GLY A 20 1.12 -7.96 2.19
C GLY A 20 2.63 -7.71 2.28
N ASN A 21 3.09 -6.81 1.41
CA ASN A 21 4.49 -6.41 1.26
C ASN A 21 4.61 -4.87 1.32
N ASP A 22 4.07 -4.29 2.40
CA ASP A 22 3.88 -2.83 2.55
C ASP A 22 5.15 -2.03 2.27
N ASP A 23 6.28 -2.45 2.83
CA ASP A 23 7.57 -1.76 2.66
C ASP A 23 8.06 -1.75 1.20
N GLU A 24 7.74 -2.80 0.43
CA GLU A 24 8.17 -2.93 -0.96
C GLU A 24 7.27 -2.13 -1.91
N ILE A 25 5.97 -2.02 -1.62
CA ILE A 25 5.02 -1.34 -2.51
C ILE A 25 4.92 0.17 -2.25
N LEU A 26 5.27 0.63 -1.04
CA LEU A 26 5.21 2.03 -0.62
C LEU A 26 5.85 3.04 -1.59
N PRO A 27 7.00 2.75 -2.25
CA PRO A 27 7.61 3.68 -3.20
C PRO A 27 6.83 3.87 -4.51
N PHE A 28 5.84 3.02 -4.80
CA PHE A 28 5.17 2.95 -6.10
C PHE A 28 3.73 3.50 -6.09
N VAL A 29 3.12 3.66 -4.93
CA VAL A 29 1.74 4.14 -4.78
C VAL A 29 1.70 5.62 -4.43
N SER A 30 0.63 6.31 -4.84
CA SER A 30 0.40 7.73 -4.51
C SER A 30 -0.53 7.92 -3.31
N SER A 31 -1.36 6.92 -3.01
CA SER A 31 -2.27 6.92 -1.86
C SER A 31 -2.28 5.54 -1.17
N ILE A 32 -2.67 5.52 0.09
CA ILE A 32 -2.73 4.32 0.93
C ILE A 32 -4.09 4.32 1.64
N ASN A 33 -4.75 3.16 1.69
CA ASN A 33 -5.97 2.95 2.48
C ASN A 33 -5.69 2.08 3.70
#